data_AF-A0A968PT64-F1
#
_entry.id   AF-A0A968PT64-F1
#
_cell.length_a   1.000
_cell.length_b   1.000
_cell.length_c   1.000
_cell.angle_alpha   90.00
_cell.angle_beta   90.00
_cell.angle_gamma   90.00
#
_symmetry.space_group_name_H-M   'P 1'
#
loop_
_entity.id
_entity.type
_entity.pdbx_description
1 polymer ?
#
loop_
_entity_poly.entity_id
_entity_poly.type
_entity_poly.pdbx_seq_one_letter_code
_entity_poly.pdbx_strand_id
1 'polypeptide(L)'
;MKPGFVATGTCSQAELETLLKEQMGDKGWHFVRWAHRVSGFHKGMPKTLDCLEGQMFTGDRELRWKPQGQKFDVLLLSRSDAQDFHQLKTSFKSVAGDWMTQDRDAHIYPSTETRLPKGITHNEVKVGQRYFIDQITSTVHFVSLVAKEAK
;
A
#
# COMPACT_ATOMS: atom_id res chain seq x y z
N MET A 1 -19.69 4.67 -4.52
CA MET A 1 -18.37 4.15 -4.96
C MET A 1 -17.67 5.28 -5.70
N LYS A 2 -16.33 5.33 -5.68
CA LYS A 2 -15.56 6.36 -6.40
C LYS A 2 -14.64 5.67 -7.42
N PRO A 3 -14.11 6.35 -8.45
CA PRO A 3 -13.10 5.75 -9.32
C PRO A 3 -11.87 5.27 -8.52
N GLY A 4 -11.15 4.32 -9.10
CA GLY A 4 -9.87 3.81 -8.60
C GLY A 4 -8.85 3.69 -9.72
N PHE A 5 -7.59 3.62 -9.34
CA PHE A 5 -6.47 3.41 -10.23
C PHE A 5 -5.56 2.31 -9.67
N VAL A 6 -5.17 1.38 -10.54
CA VAL A 6 -4.27 0.28 -10.22
C VAL A 6 -3.14 0.28 -11.22
N ALA A 7 -1.90 0.25 -10.74
CA ALA A 7 -0.74 0.16 -11.61
C ALA A 7 0.32 -0.76 -11.02
N THR A 8 1.08 -1.42 -11.90
CA THR A 8 2.14 -2.35 -11.52
C THR A 8 3.39 -2.11 -12.36
N GLY A 9 4.55 -2.43 -11.82
CA GLY A 9 5.80 -2.36 -12.56
C GLY A 9 6.96 -2.93 -11.78
N THR A 10 8.15 -2.83 -12.35
CA THR A 10 9.39 -3.26 -11.71
C THR A 10 10.36 -2.10 -11.61
N CYS A 11 11.05 -1.97 -10.49
CA CYS A 11 12.06 -0.91 -10.31
C CYS A 11 13.28 -1.40 -9.51
N SER A 12 14.36 -0.63 -9.56
CA SER A 12 15.53 -0.77 -8.70
C SER A 12 15.26 -0.20 -7.30
N GLN A 13 16.15 -0.46 -6.34
CA GLN A 13 16.05 0.09 -4.98
C GLN A 13 16.00 1.63 -4.96
N ALA A 14 16.89 2.29 -5.71
CA ALA A 14 16.94 3.76 -5.76
C ALA A 14 15.65 4.37 -6.36
N GLU A 15 15.06 3.69 -7.35
CA GLU A 15 13.77 4.10 -7.93
C GLU A 15 12.62 3.88 -6.94
N LEU A 16 12.64 2.78 -6.17
CA LEU A 16 11.64 2.54 -5.12
C LEU A 16 11.70 3.61 -4.01
N GLU A 17 12.90 3.98 -3.56
CA GLU A 17 13.07 5.05 -2.57
C GLU A 17 12.55 6.39 -3.08
N THR A 18 12.85 6.72 -4.33
CA THR A 18 12.34 7.92 -5.01
C THR A 18 10.82 7.88 -5.07
N LEU A 19 10.26 6.75 -5.48
CA LEU A 19 8.83 6.54 -5.61
C LEU A 19 8.09 6.68 -4.28
N LEU A 20 8.60 6.07 -3.22
CA LEU A 20 8.03 6.19 -1.88
C LEU A 20 8.05 7.66 -1.41
N LYS A 21 9.17 8.36 -1.64
CA LYS A 21 9.32 9.76 -1.25
C LYS A 21 8.36 10.69 -2.01
N GLU A 22 8.28 10.55 -3.33
CA GLU A 22 7.46 11.40 -4.19
C GLU A 22 5.96 11.14 -4.02
N GLN A 23 5.55 9.88 -3.89
CA GLN A 23 4.14 9.50 -3.86
C GLN A 23 3.52 9.57 -2.47
N MET A 24 4.30 9.33 -1.42
CA MET A 24 3.78 9.16 -0.06
C MET A 24 4.24 10.27 0.90
N GLY A 25 5.45 10.79 0.69
CA GLY A 25 6.11 11.73 1.59
C GLY A 25 6.20 11.24 3.04
N ASP A 26 6.47 12.16 3.96
CA ASP A 26 6.64 11.83 5.39
C ASP A 26 5.31 11.61 6.15
N LYS A 27 4.18 11.75 5.46
CA LYS A 27 2.83 11.63 6.05
C LYS A 27 2.28 10.21 5.99
N GLY A 28 2.87 9.34 5.17
CA GLY A 28 2.46 7.96 5.02
C GLY A 28 2.81 7.09 6.23
N TRP A 29 2.07 5.99 6.34
CA TRP A 29 2.34 4.90 7.25
C TRP A 29 2.95 3.75 6.47
N HIS A 30 3.92 3.05 7.04
CA HIS A 30 4.49 1.88 6.41
C HIS A 30 4.60 0.72 7.38
N PHE A 31 4.73 -0.48 6.81
CA PHE A 31 5.30 -1.62 7.50
C PHE A 31 6.04 -2.49 6.49
N VAL A 32 7.01 -3.23 7.01
CA VAL A 32 7.77 -4.22 6.27
C VAL A 32 7.53 -5.60 6.86
N ARG A 33 7.64 -6.63 6.03
CA ARG A 33 7.38 -8.01 6.39
C ARG A 33 8.53 -8.92 6.00
N TRP A 34 8.77 -9.88 6.87
CA TRP A 34 9.61 -11.04 6.66
C TRP A 34 8.70 -12.28 6.66
N ALA A 35 9.22 -13.43 6.25
CA ALA A 35 8.47 -14.68 6.28
C ALA A 35 7.88 -15.03 7.67
N HIS A 36 8.50 -14.57 8.76
CA HIS A 36 8.13 -14.91 10.13
C HIS A 36 7.62 -13.72 10.97
N ARG A 37 7.63 -12.49 10.46
CA ARG A 37 7.25 -11.31 11.25
C ARG A 37 6.82 -10.11 10.39
N VAL A 38 6.11 -9.18 11.02
CA VAL A 38 5.79 -7.85 10.49
C VAL A 38 6.34 -6.79 11.43
N SER A 39 6.85 -5.67 10.92
CA SER A 39 7.46 -4.60 11.74
C SER A 39 6.49 -3.87 12.67
N GLY A 40 5.18 -4.05 12.46
CA GLY A 40 4.16 -3.12 12.95
C GLY A 40 4.11 -1.83 12.11
N PHE A 41 3.16 -0.96 12.44
CA PHE A 41 2.95 0.30 11.70
C PHE A 41 3.88 1.41 12.19
N HIS A 42 4.65 1.98 11.27
CA HIS A 42 5.56 3.10 11.50
C HIS A 42 5.15 4.29 10.63
N LYS A 43 5.38 5.50 11.13
CA LYS A 43 5.09 6.74 10.39
C LYS A 43 6.34 7.21 9.65
N GLY A 44 6.17 7.77 8.45
CA GLY A 44 7.26 8.28 7.62
C GLY A 44 7.89 7.20 6.74
N MET A 45 9.12 7.43 6.29
CA MET A 45 9.84 6.53 5.39
C MET A 45 10.44 5.30 6.13
N PRO A 46 10.48 4.12 5.48
CA PRO A 46 11.21 2.98 6.01
C PRO A 46 12.71 3.27 6.08
N LYS A 47 13.36 2.88 7.18
CA LYS A 47 14.81 3.11 7.40
C LYS A 47 15.71 2.27 6.48
N THR A 48 15.22 1.09 6.07
CA THR A 48 15.94 0.14 5.22
C THR A 48 14.92 -0.64 4.39
N LEU A 49 15.26 -0.89 3.13
CA LEU A 49 14.46 -1.65 2.16
C LEU A 49 15.10 -3.00 1.82
N ASP A 50 16.20 -3.36 2.48
CA ASP A 50 17.08 -4.46 2.06
C ASP A 50 16.38 -5.82 2.20
N CYS A 51 16.06 -6.43 1.05
CA CYS A 51 15.42 -7.74 0.94
C CYS A 51 14.09 -7.87 1.70
N LEU A 52 13.41 -6.75 1.95
CA LEU A 52 12.11 -6.75 2.63
C LEU A 52 10.98 -6.52 1.65
N GLU A 53 9.91 -7.28 1.83
CA GLU A 53 8.63 -6.94 1.27
C GLU A 53 7.97 -5.90 2.17
N GLY A 54 7.25 -4.96 1.59
CA GLY A 54 6.61 -3.94 2.40
C GLY A 54 5.48 -3.23 1.69
N GLN A 55 4.81 -2.40 2.47
CA GLN A 55 3.80 -1.51 1.98
C GLN A 55 3.81 -0.19 2.73
N MET A 56 3.50 0.86 2.01
CA MET A 56 3.29 2.20 2.53
C MET A 56 1.90 2.65 2.10
N PHE A 57 1.16 3.34 2.96
CA PHE A 57 -0.20 3.78 2.69
C PHE A 57 -0.50 5.14 3.33
N THR A 58 -1.36 5.89 2.68
CA THR A 58 -1.91 7.19 3.09
C THR A 58 -3.44 7.11 3.11
N GLY A 59 -4.14 8.24 3.18
CA GLY A 59 -5.60 8.29 3.05
C GLY A 59 -6.11 7.99 1.63
N ASP A 60 -5.27 8.23 0.61
CA ASP A 60 -5.66 8.22 -0.81
C ASP A 60 -5.03 7.08 -1.61
N ARG A 61 -3.87 6.55 -1.19
CA ARG A 61 -3.17 5.50 -1.92
C ARG A 61 -2.41 4.52 -1.03
N GLU A 62 -2.07 3.38 -1.61
CA GLU A 62 -1.16 2.38 -1.05
C GLU A 62 -0.18 1.93 -2.13
N LEU A 63 1.08 1.80 -1.72
CA LEU A 63 2.15 1.26 -2.53
C LEU A 63 2.70 0.02 -1.85
N ARG A 64 2.78 -1.09 -2.59
CA ARG A 64 3.39 -2.34 -2.14
C ARG A 64 4.61 -2.65 -2.97
N TRP A 65 5.62 -3.22 -2.36
CA TRP A 65 6.82 -3.68 -3.06
C TRP A 65 7.24 -5.05 -2.55
N LYS A 66 7.78 -5.88 -3.44
CA LYS A 66 8.34 -7.19 -3.14
C LYS A 66 9.66 -7.40 -3.89
N PRO A 67 10.72 -7.89 -3.25
CA PRO A 67 11.97 -8.18 -3.94
C PRO A 67 11.80 -9.30 -4.99
N GLN A 68 12.38 -9.08 -6.18
CA GLN A 68 12.43 -9.99 -7.31
C GLN A 68 13.83 -9.95 -7.94
N GLY A 69 14.71 -10.86 -7.51
CA GLY A 69 16.12 -10.85 -7.91
C GLY A 69 16.82 -9.57 -7.43
N GLN A 70 17.35 -8.78 -8.36
CA GLN A 70 17.99 -7.48 -8.07
C GLN A 70 17.03 -6.28 -8.17
N LYS A 71 15.74 -6.53 -8.37
CA LYS A 71 14.69 -5.51 -8.54
C LYS A 71 13.57 -5.71 -7.53
N PHE A 72 12.58 -4.84 -7.59
CA PHE A 72 11.34 -4.91 -6.84
C PHE A 72 10.15 -4.93 -7.80
N ASP A 73 9.24 -5.87 -7.59
CA ASP A 73 7.87 -5.79 -8.10
C ASP A 73 7.11 -4.77 -7.26
N VAL A 74 6.40 -3.85 -7.89
CA VAL A 74 5.69 -2.77 -7.22
C VAL A 74 4.25 -2.68 -7.72
N LEU A 75 3.32 -2.54 -6.77
CA LEU A 75 1.88 -2.34 -7.00
C LEU A 75 1.44 -1.02 -6.35
N LEU A 76 0.81 -0.15 -7.13
CA LEU A 76 0.14 1.06 -6.67
C LEU A 76 -1.38 0.88 -6.73
N LEU A 77 -2.05 1.26 -5.65
CA LEU A 77 -3.50 1.31 -5.48
C LEU A 77 -3.90 2.73 -5.07
N SER A 78 -4.64 3.47 -5.90
CA SER A 78 -4.96 4.89 -5.68
C SER A 78 -6.44 5.22 -5.97
N ARG A 79 -6.99 6.28 -5.38
CA ARG A 79 -8.32 6.83 -5.75
C ARG A 79 -8.31 7.71 -6.99
N SER A 80 -7.18 8.35 -7.26
CA SER A 80 -7.00 9.22 -8.43
C SER A 80 -6.10 8.52 -9.43
N ASP A 81 -6.34 8.78 -10.72
CA ASP A 81 -5.32 8.55 -11.73
C ASP A 81 -4.05 9.24 -11.25
N ALA A 82 -3.04 8.43 -10.95
CA ALA A 82 -1.76 8.96 -10.59
C ALA A 82 -1.11 9.42 -11.90
N GLN A 83 -1.48 10.62 -12.38
CA GLN A 83 -0.74 11.31 -13.45
C GLN A 83 0.76 11.33 -13.13
N ASP A 84 1.09 11.39 -11.85
CA ASP A 84 2.45 11.31 -11.31
C ASP A 84 3.11 9.95 -11.54
N PHE A 85 2.35 8.85 -11.58
CA PHE A 85 2.89 7.50 -11.78
C PHE A 85 3.31 7.24 -13.23
N HIS A 86 2.67 7.91 -14.19
CA HIS A 86 3.07 7.86 -15.60
C HIS A 86 4.41 8.58 -15.88
N GLN A 87 4.84 9.50 -15.01
CA GLN A 87 6.12 10.20 -15.13
C GLN A 87 7.32 9.37 -14.64
N LEU A 88 7.08 8.26 -13.94
CA LEU A 88 8.12 7.33 -13.53
C LEU A 88 8.56 6.47 -14.72
N LYS A 89 9.62 6.94 -15.36
CA LYS A 89 10.46 6.30 -16.38
C LYS A 89 10.10 4.82 -16.68
N THR A 90 9.16 4.66 -17.61
CA THR A 90 9.08 3.58 -18.61
C THR A 90 8.84 2.12 -18.19
N SER A 91 8.69 1.77 -16.90
CA SER A 91 8.44 0.35 -16.51
C SER A 91 7.10 0.08 -15.83
N PHE A 92 6.30 1.12 -15.58
CA PHE A 92 5.02 1.00 -14.90
C PHE A 92 3.84 1.01 -15.88
N LYS A 93 2.90 0.09 -15.70
CA LYS A 93 1.71 -0.09 -16.54
C LYS A 93 0.47 -0.01 -15.67
N SER A 94 -0.55 0.68 -16.17
CA SER A 94 -1.89 0.57 -15.58
C SER A 94 -2.38 -0.87 -15.75
N VAL A 95 -3.07 -1.38 -14.72
CA VAL A 95 -3.75 -2.66 -14.80
C VAL A 95 -5.12 -2.39 -15.41
N ALA A 96 -5.40 -3.06 -16.53
CA ALA A 96 -6.68 -2.92 -17.22
C ALA A 96 -7.84 -3.29 -16.27
N GLY A 97 -8.90 -2.49 -16.29
CA GLY A 97 -10.11 -2.70 -15.50
C GLY A 97 -10.85 -1.40 -15.24
N ASP A 98 -12.18 -1.50 -15.15
CA ASP A 98 -13.05 -0.39 -14.75
C ASP A 98 -13.11 -0.33 -13.22
N TRP A 99 -12.04 0.17 -12.61
CA TRP A 99 -11.85 0.12 -11.17
C TRP A 99 -12.74 1.11 -10.43
N MET A 100 -13.59 0.57 -9.55
CA MET A 100 -14.36 1.33 -8.58
C MET A 100 -13.87 1.03 -7.15
N THR A 101 -13.89 2.04 -6.30
CA THR A 101 -13.42 1.97 -4.92
C THR A 101 -14.55 2.11 -3.91
N GLN A 102 -14.44 1.29 -2.86
CA GLN A 102 -15.29 1.36 -1.67
C GLN A 102 -14.43 1.31 -0.40
N ASP A 103 -14.52 2.36 0.41
CA ASP A 103 -13.86 2.39 1.72
C ASP A 103 -14.70 1.62 2.75
N ARG A 104 -14.03 0.87 3.63
CA ARG A 104 -14.60 0.08 4.73
C ARG A 104 -13.81 0.34 6.01
N ASP A 105 -14.51 0.25 7.14
CA ASP A 105 -13.86 0.33 8.44
C ASP A 105 -13.06 -0.94 8.72
N ALA A 106 -11.88 -0.77 9.33
CA ALA A 106 -11.01 -1.85 9.74
C ALA A 106 -10.51 -1.58 11.15
N HIS A 107 -10.33 -2.65 11.92
CA HIS A 107 -9.89 -2.57 13.30
C HIS A 107 -8.60 -3.37 13.46
N ILE A 108 -7.65 -2.78 14.19
CA ILE A 108 -6.43 -3.48 14.60
C ILE A 108 -6.76 -4.22 15.88
N TYR A 109 -6.40 -5.50 15.95
CA TYR A 109 -6.58 -6.28 17.17
C TYR A 109 -5.72 -5.69 18.30
N PRO A 110 -6.25 -5.62 19.54
CA PRO A 110 -5.47 -5.16 20.67
C PRO A 110 -4.28 -6.11 20.92
N SER A 111 -3.21 -5.61 21.55
CA SER A 111 -2.05 -6.43 21.92
C SER A 111 -2.39 -7.56 22.90
N THR A 112 -3.52 -7.45 23.59
CA THR A 112 -4.08 -8.47 24.49
C THR A 112 -4.88 -9.56 23.77
N GLU A 113 -5.10 -9.45 22.46
CA GLU A 113 -5.82 -10.48 21.69
C GLU A 113 -5.01 -11.79 21.69
N THR A 114 -5.68 -12.86 22.09
CA THR A 114 -5.07 -14.20 22.22
C THR A 114 -5.30 -15.05 20.98
N ARG A 115 -6.29 -14.71 20.15
CA ARG A 115 -6.56 -15.37 18.87
C ARG A 115 -5.57 -14.90 17.80
N LEU A 116 -5.31 -15.77 16.84
CA LEU A 116 -4.52 -15.41 15.67
C LEU A 116 -5.35 -14.58 14.67
N PRO A 117 -4.75 -13.58 14.01
CA PRO A 117 -3.36 -13.13 14.18
C PRO A 117 -3.16 -12.32 15.47
N LYS A 118 -2.04 -12.57 16.18
CA LYS A 118 -1.66 -11.79 17.36
C LYS A 118 -1.57 -10.30 17.01
N GLY A 119 -1.90 -9.44 17.98
CA GLY A 119 -1.81 -7.99 17.81
C GLY A 119 -0.43 -7.55 17.34
N ILE A 120 -0.41 -6.61 16.40
CA ILE A 120 0.82 -5.96 15.92
C ILE A 120 1.04 -4.65 16.66
N THR A 121 2.30 -4.26 16.83
CA THR A 121 2.63 -2.93 17.34
C THR A 121 2.04 -1.87 16.42
N HIS A 122 1.22 -0.99 16.97
CA HIS A 122 0.54 0.06 16.24
C HIS A 122 0.69 1.38 16.99
N ASN A 123 1.26 2.39 16.33
CA ASN A 123 1.42 3.73 16.91
C ASN A 123 0.12 4.54 16.78
N GLU A 124 -1.00 3.99 17.25
CA GLU A 124 -2.34 4.64 17.26
C GLU A 124 -2.95 4.96 15.87
N VAL A 125 -2.39 4.41 14.78
CA VAL A 125 -2.97 4.59 13.45
C VAL A 125 -4.39 4.04 13.40
N LYS A 126 -5.36 4.89 13.03
CA LYS A 126 -6.71 4.44 12.67
C LYS A 126 -6.66 3.95 11.23
N VAL A 127 -6.98 2.69 11.00
CA VAL A 127 -6.94 2.08 9.67
C VAL A 127 -8.33 1.88 9.07
N GLY A 128 -8.38 1.87 7.76
CA GLY A 128 -9.49 1.40 6.96
C GLY A 128 -9.00 0.43 5.89
N GLN A 129 -9.95 -0.15 5.18
CA GLN A 129 -9.71 -0.90 3.97
C GLN A 129 -10.35 -0.18 2.79
N ARG A 130 -9.76 -0.28 1.61
CA ARG A 130 -10.37 0.17 0.34
C ARG A 130 -10.40 -0.98 -0.63
N TYR A 131 -11.60 -1.33 -1.06
CA TYR A 131 -11.80 -2.40 -2.04
C TYR A 131 -11.73 -1.80 -3.44
N PHE A 132 -10.93 -2.41 -4.31
CA PHE A 132 -10.86 -2.13 -5.73
C PHE A 132 -11.67 -3.20 -6.45
N ILE A 133 -12.82 -2.77 -6.95
CA ILE A 133 -13.86 -3.60 -7.53
C ILE A 133 -13.82 -3.37 -9.04
N ASP A 134 -13.70 -4.45 -9.81
CA ASP A 134 -13.90 -4.38 -11.25
C ASP A 134 -15.41 -4.22 -11.53
N GLN A 135 -15.79 -3.13 -12.20
CA GLN A 135 -17.20 -2.79 -12.40
C GLN A 135 -17.94 -3.78 -13.31
N ILE A 136 -17.23 -4.43 -14.24
CA ILE A 136 -17.82 -5.39 -15.19
C ILE A 136 -18.16 -6.69 -14.47
N THR A 137 -17.23 -7.18 -13.65
CA THR A 137 -17.36 -8.49 -12.97
C THR A 137 -17.91 -8.39 -11.55
N SER A 138 -18.02 -7.19 -10.99
CA SER A 138 -18.35 -6.94 -9.57
C SER A 138 -17.41 -7.64 -8.57
N THR A 139 -16.20 -8.02 -9.01
CA THR A 139 -15.22 -8.76 -8.19
C THR A 139 -14.29 -7.79 -7.48
N VAL A 140 -14.05 -8.03 -6.18
CA VAL A 140 -12.98 -7.34 -5.44
C VAL A 140 -11.65 -7.99 -5.80
N HIS A 141 -10.81 -7.28 -6.57
CA HIS A 141 -9.49 -7.78 -6.97
C HIS A 141 -8.38 -7.38 -5.99
N PHE A 142 -8.48 -6.17 -5.42
CA PHE A 142 -7.50 -5.65 -4.48
C PHE A 142 -8.17 -5.04 -3.26
N VAL A 143 -7.52 -5.18 -2.12
CA VAL A 143 -7.91 -4.53 -0.86
C VAL A 143 -6.71 -3.77 -0.33
N SER A 144 -6.73 -2.43 -0.35
CA SER A 144 -5.64 -1.62 0.21
C SER A 144 -5.93 -1.21 1.64
N LEU A 145 -4.89 -0.92 2.42
CA LEU A 145 -5.03 -0.18 3.66
C LEU A 145 -5.18 1.31 3.39
N VAL A 146 -5.84 1.99 4.32
CA VAL A 146 -6.08 3.43 4.29
C VAL A 146 -5.80 3.98 5.67
N ALA A 147 -4.97 5.02 5.76
CA ALA A 147 -4.80 5.77 6.99
C ALA A 147 -5.98 6.73 7.15
N LYS A 148 -6.68 6.64 8.28
CA LYS A 148 -7.76 7.55 8.63
C LYS A 148 -7.24 8.66 9.53
N GLU A 149 -7.69 9.87 9.28
CA GLU A 149 -7.46 10.96 10.22
C GLU A 149 -8.18 10.67 11.54
N ALA A 150 -7.54 11.04 12.65
CA ALA A 150 -8.21 11.07 13.93
C ALA A 150 -9.25 12.19 13.88
N LYS A 151 -10.54 11.82 13.84
CA LYS A 151 -11.63 12.72 14.22
C LYS A 151 -11.44 13.21 15.64
#